data_AF-A0A3Q3EP18-F1
#
_entry.id   AF-A0A3Q3EP18-F1
#
_cell.length_a   1.000
_cell.length_b   1.000
_cell.length_c   1.000
_cell.angle_alpha   90.00
_cell.angle_beta   90.00
_cell.angle_gamma   90.00
#
_symmetry.space_group_name_H-M   'P 1'
#
loop_
_entity.id
_entity.type
_entity.pdbx_description
1 polymer ?
#
loop_
_entity_poly.entity_id
_entity_poly.type
_entity_poly.pdbx_seq_one_letter_code
_entity_poly.pdbx_strand_id
1 'polypeptide(L)'
;MALLMEDEGDEAKHKHFNYDKIVEQQNLSQKKKKLLKKKGEELQQEDQFQVDVKDPRFQAMFTSHLFNLDPSHPGADRKQVAGKKREKDRDAAAAVDLTSKKAMDPSLSMLVKSIKSKTEQFQARKKQKLV
;
A
#
# COMPACT_ATOMS: atom_id res chain seq x y z
N MET A 1 42.66 -17.73 -8.77
CA MET A 1 41.33 -17.24 -9.19
C MET A 1 41.32 -15.75 -8.88
N ALA A 2 41.42 -14.92 -9.91
CA ALA A 2 41.45 -13.47 -9.78
C ALA A 2 40.00 -12.95 -9.76
N LEU A 3 39.48 -12.61 -8.58
CA LEU A 3 38.29 -11.77 -8.43
C LEU A 3 38.80 -10.34 -8.25
N LEU A 4 39.29 -9.78 -9.36
CA LEU A 4 39.96 -8.49 -9.46
C LEU A 4 38.90 -7.40 -9.69
N MET A 5 38.63 -6.60 -8.66
CA MET A 5 38.44 -5.14 -8.77
C MET A 5 37.47 -4.59 -9.84
N GLU A 6 36.39 -5.30 -10.22
CA GLU A 6 35.39 -4.76 -11.17
C GLU A 6 34.27 -3.93 -10.51
N ASP A 7 34.20 -3.85 -9.17
CA ASP A 7 33.08 -3.20 -8.46
C ASP A 7 33.36 -1.73 -8.03
N GLU A 8 34.58 -1.23 -8.20
CA GLU A 8 34.95 0.12 -7.69
C GLU A 8 34.76 1.24 -8.73
N GLY A 9 34.35 0.92 -9.97
CA GLY A 9 34.23 1.88 -11.07
C GLY A 9 32.82 2.39 -11.37
N ASP A 10 31.77 1.74 -10.86
CA ASP A 10 30.40 1.89 -11.40
C ASP A 10 29.30 2.03 -10.33
N GLU A 11 29.61 2.49 -9.11
CA GLU A 11 28.59 2.90 -8.13
C GLU A 11 27.60 3.93 -8.72
N ALA A 12 28.07 4.77 -9.66
CA ALA A 12 27.24 5.75 -10.38
C ALA A 12 26.20 5.11 -11.34
N LYS A 13 26.35 3.83 -11.70
CA LYS A 13 25.43 3.11 -12.60
C LYS A 13 24.35 2.35 -11.85
N HIS A 14 24.48 2.16 -10.53
CA HIS A 14 23.44 1.51 -9.74
C HIS A 14 22.25 2.45 -9.55
N LYS A 15 21.27 2.36 -10.46
CA LYS A 15 19.96 2.98 -10.28
C LYS A 15 19.22 2.22 -9.17
N HIS A 16 19.40 2.66 -7.92
CA HIS A 16 18.69 2.06 -6.79
C HIS A 16 17.18 2.36 -6.85
N PHE A 17 16.39 1.35 -6.46
CA PHE A 17 14.95 1.47 -6.32
C PHE A 17 14.60 2.48 -5.21
N ASN A 18 13.98 3.59 -5.59
CA ASN A 18 13.57 4.65 -4.67
C ASN A 18 12.04 4.76 -4.67
N TYR A 19 11.38 4.18 -3.67
CA TYR A 19 9.92 4.18 -3.56
C TYR A 19 9.33 5.59 -3.54
N ASP A 20 9.92 6.51 -2.77
CA ASP A 20 9.41 7.87 -2.62
C ASP A 20 9.39 8.63 -3.96
N LYS A 21 10.41 8.44 -4.81
CA LYS A 21 10.47 9.04 -6.15
C LYS A 21 9.34 8.56 -7.05
N ILE A 22 8.97 7.28 -6.94
CA ILE A 22 7.88 6.66 -7.71
C ILE A 22 6.53 7.23 -7.27
N VAL A 23 6.29 7.31 -5.95
CA VAL A 23 5.06 7.86 -5.38
C VAL A 23 4.89 9.33 -5.77
N GLU A 24 5.96 10.12 -5.68
CA GLU A 24 5.93 11.51 -6.10
C GLU A 24 5.54 11.64 -7.57
N GLN A 25 6.21 10.92 -8.47
CA GLN A 25 5.97 10.96 -9.92
C GLN A 25 4.54 10.52 -10.31
N GLN A 26 4.01 9.48 -9.67
CA GLN A 26 2.65 8.99 -9.93
C GLN A 26 1.60 10.03 -9.52
N ASN A 27 1.80 10.70 -8.39
CA ASN A 27 0.88 11.71 -7.86
C ASN A 27 0.98 13.10 -8.54
N LEU A 28 1.90 13.31 -9.50
CA LEU A 28 2.02 14.60 -10.19
C LEU A 28 0.82 14.89 -11.10
N SER A 29 0.32 16.12 -11.02
CA SER A 29 -0.62 16.68 -12.00
C SER A 29 -0.01 16.72 -13.40
N GLN A 30 -0.86 16.54 -14.42
CA GLN A 30 -0.50 16.60 -15.85
C GLN A 30 0.30 17.86 -16.23
N LYS A 31 0.04 19.00 -15.56
CA LYS A 31 0.77 20.27 -15.79
C LYS A 31 2.22 20.19 -15.30
N LYS A 32 2.45 19.60 -14.12
CA LYS A 32 3.78 19.44 -13.51
C LYS A 32 4.60 18.40 -14.29
N LYS A 33 3.98 17.32 -14.75
CA LYS A 33 4.59 16.32 -15.66
C LYS A 33 5.11 16.97 -16.95
N LYS A 34 4.33 17.85 -17.59
CA LYS A 34 4.76 18.57 -18.81
C LYS A 34 5.94 19.51 -18.57
N LEU A 35 6.02 20.15 -17.39
CA LEU A 35 7.13 21.05 -17.04
C LEU A 35 8.43 20.28 -16.79
N LEU A 36 8.36 19.12 -16.14
CA LEU A 36 9.51 18.25 -15.90
C LEU A 36 10.06 17.68 -17.22
N LYS A 37 9.17 17.24 -18.12
CA LYS A 37 9.56 16.85 -19.50
C LYS A 37 10.27 17.99 -20.26
N LYS A 38 9.87 19.24 -20.05
CA LYS A 38 10.55 20.42 -20.65
C LYS A 38 11.88 20.76 -20.00
N LYS A 39 12.07 20.42 -18.72
CA LYS A 39 13.32 20.63 -17.98
C LYS A 39 14.38 19.56 -18.25
N GLY A 40 14.07 18.52 -19.02
CA GLY A 40 15.01 17.44 -19.32
C GLY A 40 15.22 16.46 -18.17
N GLU A 41 14.39 16.53 -17.13
CA GLU A 41 14.35 15.51 -16.09
C GLU A 41 13.62 14.31 -16.70
N GLU A 42 14.40 13.33 -17.18
CA GLU A 42 13.87 12.08 -17.72
C GLU A 42 12.89 11.51 -16.71
N LEU A 43 11.60 11.50 -17.06
CA LEU A 43 10.66 10.67 -16.34
C LEU A 43 11.25 9.26 -16.38
N GLN A 44 11.56 8.75 -15.19
CA GLN A 44 12.21 7.47 -15.07
C GLN A 44 11.40 6.44 -15.85
N GLN A 45 12.14 5.65 -16.64
CA GLN A 45 11.75 4.45 -17.37
C GLN A 45 10.24 4.21 -17.48
N GLU A 46 9.68 4.44 -18.68
CA GLU A 46 8.31 4.04 -19.04
C GLU A 46 8.10 2.58 -18.61
N ASP A 47 7.01 2.32 -17.87
CA ASP A 47 6.72 1.00 -17.33
C ASP A 47 6.37 0.03 -18.48
N GLN A 48 7.33 -0.82 -18.84
CA GLN A 48 7.21 -1.81 -19.91
C GLN A 48 6.70 -3.16 -19.38
N PHE A 49 6.17 -3.21 -18.15
CA PHE A 49 5.64 -4.42 -17.58
C PHE A 49 4.48 -4.97 -18.44
N GLN A 50 4.71 -6.13 -19.05
CA GLN A 50 3.68 -6.91 -19.71
C GLN A 50 3.34 -8.09 -18.82
N VAL A 51 2.06 -8.22 -18.45
CA VAL A 51 1.56 -9.40 -17.74
C VAL A 51 1.54 -10.57 -18.71
N ASP A 52 2.35 -11.59 -18.46
CA ASP A 52 2.28 -12.83 -19.22
C ASP A 52 1.07 -13.66 -18.79
N VAL A 53 0.00 -13.55 -19.58
CA VAL A 53 -1.25 -14.31 -19.40
C VAL A 53 -1.07 -15.78 -19.82
N LYS A 54 0.02 -16.12 -20.51
CA LYS A 54 0.33 -17.48 -21.00
C LYS A 54 1.28 -18.25 -20.09
N ASP A 55 1.68 -17.69 -18.95
CA ASP A 55 2.53 -18.38 -17.99
C ASP A 55 1.83 -19.68 -17.51
N PRO A 56 2.48 -20.86 -17.66
CA PRO A 56 1.94 -22.15 -17.22
C PRO A 56 1.50 -22.19 -15.76
N ARG A 57 2.05 -21.33 -14.90
CA ARG A 57 1.62 -21.22 -13.50
C ARG A 57 0.16 -20.79 -13.36
N PHE A 58 -0.37 -19.97 -14.28
CA PHE A 58 -1.77 -19.57 -14.27
C PHE A 58 -2.69 -20.60 -14.94
N GLN A 59 -2.15 -21.54 -15.71
CA GLN A 59 -2.92 -22.60 -16.36
C GLN A 59 -3.67 -23.47 -15.33
N ALA A 60 -3.09 -23.65 -14.13
CA ALA A 60 -3.71 -24.42 -13.05
C ALA A 60 -5.10 -23.88 -12.65
N MET A 61 -5.34 -22.56 -12.76
CA MET A 61 -6.64 -21.96 -12.51
C MET A 61 -7.73 -22.46 -13.46
N PHE A 62 -7.35 -22.87 -14.67
CA PHE A 62 -8.28 -23.33 -15.70
C PHE A 62 -8.34 -24.85 -15.82
N THR A 63 -7.24 -25.54 -15.52
CA THR A 63 -7.15 -26.99 -15.71
C THR A 63 -7.42 -27.79 -14.44
N SER A 64 -7.12 -27.26 -13.26
CA SER A 64 -7.28 -28.02 -12.03
C SER A 64 -8.65 -27.81 -11.41
N HIS A 65 -9.31 -28.92 -11.08
CA HIS A 65 -10.65 -28.91 -10.48
C HIS A 65 -10.69 -28.30 -9.07
N LEU A 66 -9.54 -28.20 -8.41
CA LEU A 66 -9.42 -27.61 -7.07
C LEU A 66 -9.79 -26.12 -7.04
N PHE A 67 -9.61 -25.41 -8.15
CA PHE A 67 -9.97 -23.98 -8.26
C PHE A 67 -11.31 -23.75 -8.95
N ASN A 68 -11.98 -24.81 -9.41
CA ASN A 68 -13.32 -24.73 -9.98
C ASN A 68 -14.34 -24.57 -8.83
N LEU A 69 -14.55 -23.33 -8.41
CA LEU A 69 -15.54 -23.01 -7.39
C LEU A 69 -16.95 -23.32 -7.93
N ASP A 70 -17.53 -24.43 -7.46
CA ASP A 70 -18.88 -24.84 -7.82
C ASP A 70 -19.92 -23.97 -7.08
N PRO A 71 -20.77 -23.21 -7.80
CA PRO A 71 -21.84 -22.41 -7.20
C PRO A 71 -22.87 -23.20 -6.40
N SER A 72 -22.92 -24.53 -6.57
CA SER A 72 -23.80 -25.44 -5.84
C SER A 72 -23.17 -26.02 -4.56
N HIS A 73 -21.87 -25.80 -4.33
CA HIS A 73 -21.20 -26.27 -3.12
C HIS A 73 -21.70 -25.45 -1.91
N PRO A 74 -22.06 -26.08 -0.77
CA PRO A 74 -22.58 -25.37 0.41
C PRO A 74 -21.57 -24.40 1.06
N GLY A 75 -20.29 -24.47 0.70
CA GLY A 75 -19.25 -23.49 1.07
C GLY A 75 -19.06 -22.33 0.09
N ALA A 76 -19.76 -22.37 -1.05
CA ALA A 76 -19.76 -21.35 -2.11
C ALA A 76 -20.86 -20.30 -1.90
N ASP A 77 -21.25 -20.05 -0.64
CA ASP A 77 -22.01 -18.86 -0.29
C ASP A 77 -21.32 -17.65 -0.92
N ARG A 78 -22.11 -16.91 -1.71
CA ARG A 78 -21.77 -15.81 -2.64
C ARG A 78 -21.05 -14.62 -1.98
N LYS A 79 -19.95 -14.86 -1.28
CA LYS A 79 -19.16 -13.90 -0.51
C LYS A 79 -17.68 -13.95 -0.87
N GLN A 80 -17.25 -14.85 -1.76
CA GLN A 80 -15.84 -14.96 -2.20
C GLN A 80 -15.59 -14.60 -3.66
N VAL A 81 -16.63 -14.49 -4.50
CA VAL A 81 -16.48 -14.29 -5.97
C VAL A 81 -16.30 -12.82 -6.40
N ALA A 82 -16.35 -11.86 -5.48
CA ALA A 82 -15.95 -10.49 -5.79
C ALA A 82 -14.82 -10.10 -4.86
N GLY A 83 -13.75 -9.52 -5.38
CA GLY A 83 -12.61 -8.96 -4.65
C GLY A 83 -13.00 -7.82 -3.69
N LYS A 84 -13.84 -8.13 -2.70
CA LYS A 84 -14.40 -7.24 -1.68
C LYS A 84 -14.04 -7.66 -0.25
N LYS A 85 -13.28 -8.76 -0.08
CA LYS A 85 -12.76 -9.22 1.22
C LYS A 85 -11.29 -8.87 1.47
N ARG A 86 -10.73 -7.86 0.79
CA ARG A 86 -9.47 -7.23 1.25
C ARG A 86 -9.64 -5.79 1.74
N GLU A 87 -10.81 -5.19 1.55
CA GLU A 87 -11.15 -3.93 2.22
C GLU A 87 -11.92 -4.16 3.52
N LYS A 88 -12.80 -5.18 3.60
CA LYS A 88 -13.64 -5.36 4.79
C LYS A 88 -12.94 -5.98 6.01
N ASP A 89 -11.70 -6.40 5.92
CA ASP A 89 -10.90 -6.75 7.12
C ASP A 89 -10.09 -5.57 7.65
N ARG A 90 -10.07 -4.43 6.94
CA ARG A 90 -9.56 -3.16 7.49
C ARG A 90 -10.61 -2.40 8.29
N ASP A 91 -11.89 -2.59 7.98
CA ASP A 91 -12.99 -1.91 8.69
C ASP A 91 -13.82 -2.83 9.61
N ALA A 92 -13.73 -4.16 9.52
CA ALA A 92 -14.39 -5.07 10.48
C ALA A 92 -13.57 -5.32 11.76
N ALA A 93 -12.33 -4.81 11.85
CA ALA A 93 -11.61 -4.68 13.12
C ALA A 93 -12.09 -3.46 13.94
N ALA A 94 -12.97 -2.60 13.39
CA ALA A 94 -13.46 -1.39 14.03
C ALA A 94 -14.84 -1.53 14.70
N ALA A 95 -15.48 -2.71 14.64
CA ALA A 95 -16.82 -2.94 15.20
C ALA A 95 -16.92 -4.19 16.08
N VAL A 96 -15.80 -4.75 16.52
CA VAL A 96 -15.77 -5.81 17.54
C VAL A 96 -15.45 -5.16 18.88
N ASP A 97 -16.46 -5.16 19.73
CA ASP A 97 -16.34 -5.17 21.19
C ASP A 97 -16.13 -3.83 21.91
N LEU A 98 -17.26 -3.14 22.14
CA LEU A 98 -17.37 -1.98 23.02
C LEU A 98 -17.41 -2.35 24.52
N THR A 99 -17.10 -3.59 24.96
CA THR A 99 -17.30 -3.94 26.38
C THR A 99 -16.30 -4.92 27.02
N SER A 100 -15.24 -5.39 26.34
CA SER A 100 -14.20 -6.15 27.04
C SER A 100 -13.06 -5.25 27.54
N LYS A 101 -12.99 -5.07 28.87
CA LYS A 101 -11.83 -4.51 29.57
C LYS A 101 -10.64 -5.47 29.44
N LYS A 102 -10.07 -5.57 28.24
CA LYS A 102 -8.78 -6.22 28.02
C LYS A 102 -7.70 -5.23 28.48
N ALA A 103 -6.76 -5.69 29.30
CA ALA A 103 -5.65 -4.88 29.77
C ALA A 103 -4.90 -4.30 28.55
N MET A 104 -5.19 -3.04 28.23
CA MET A 104 -4.50 -2.29 27.19
C MET A 104 -3.03 -2.17 27.61
N ASP A 105 -2.12 -2.28 26.64
CA ASP A 105 -0.70 -2.01 26.86
C ASP A 105 -0.56 -0.64 27.56
N PRO A 106 0.19 -0.54 28.68
CA PRO A 106 0.44 0.73 29.36
C PRO A 106 0.93 1.83 28.41
N SER A 107 1.75 1.48 27.41
CA SER A 107 2.28 2.41 26.41
C SER A 107 1.17 2.97 25.50
N LEU A 108 0.24 2.12 25.06
CA LEU A 108 -0.89 2.51 24.22
C LEU A 108 -1.86 3.42 24.98
N SER A 109 -2.06 3.17 26.27
CA SER A 109 -2.86 4.04 27.15
C SER A 109 -2.24 5.44 27.29
N MET A 110 -0.92 5.54 27.41
CA MET A 110 -0.21 6.82 27.45
C MET A 110 -0.30 7.57 26.12
N LEU A 111 -0.17 6.86 25.01
CA LEU A 111 -0.31 7.43 23.67
C LEU A 111 -1.72 7.97 23.42
N VAL A 112 -2.76 7.21 23.76
CA VAL A 112 -4.15 7.68 23.62
C VAL A 112 -4.40 8.91 24.48
N LYS A 113 -3.87 8.97 25.70
CA LYS A 113 -3.97 10.14 26.58
C LYS A 113 -3.28 11.37 25.98
N SER A 114 -2.07 11.22 25.43
CA SER A 114 -1.32 12.34 24.85
C SER A 114 -1.98 12.88 23.57
N ILE A 115 -2.51 12.00 22.72
CA ILE A 115 -3.26 12.38 21.51
C ILE A 115 -4.53 13.15 21.89
N LYS A 116 -5.30 12.67 22.88
CA LYS A 116 -6.52 13.35 23.36
C LYS A 116 -6.19 14.73 23.91
N SER A 117 -5.21 14.84 24.80
CA SER A 117 -4.79 16.11 25.38
C SER A 117 -4.32 17.11 24.32
N LYS A 118 -3.51 16.67 23.35
CA LYS A 118 -3.01 17.53 22.27
C LYS A 118 -4.15 18.02 21.38
N THR A 119 -5.09 17.13 21.04
CA THR A 119 -6.25 17.47 20.20
C THR A 119 -7.16 18.48 20.88
N GLU A 120 -7.43 18.31 22.18
CA GLU A 120 -8.20 19.27 22.98
C GLU A 120 -7.55 20.65 23.01
N GLN A 121 -6.23 20.73 23.19
CA GLN A 121 -5.51 22.01 23.14
C GLN A 121 -5.66 22.70 21.78
N PHE A 122 -5.58 21.96 20.68
CA PHE A 122 -5.80 22.52 19.34
C PHE A 122 -7.24 23.02 19.15
N GLN A 123 -8.23 22.26 19.62
CA GLN A 123 -9.63 22.68 19.55
C GLN A 123 -9.92 23.91 20.43
N ALA A 124 -9.39 23.95 21.65
CA ALA A 124 -9.55 25.09 22.56
C ALA A 124 -8.93 26.37 21.96
N ARG A 125 -7.72 26.27 21.39
CA ARG A 125 -7.07 27.39 20.69
C ARG A 125 -7.84 27.84 19.45
N LYS A 126 -8.47 26.92 18.72
CA LYS A 126 -9.33 27.28 17.57
C LYS A 126 -10.58 28.04 18.01
N LYS A 127 -11.21 27.64 19.12
CA LYS A 127 -12.38 28.33 19.67
C LYS A 127 -12.04 29.72 20.22
N GLN A 128 -10.86 29.89 20.80
CA GLN A 128 -10.39 31.21 21.28
C GLN A 128 -10.03 32.19 20.16
N LYS A 129 -9.69 31.72 18.95
CA LYS A 129 -9.44 32.58 17.78
C LYS A 129 -10.72 32.99 17.03
N LEU A 130 -11.86 32.40 17.37
CA LEU A 130 -13.16 32.63 16.73
C LEU A 130 -14.09 33.50 17.61
N VAL A 131 -13.60 33.97 18.75
CA VAL A 131 -14.23 34.99 19.62
C VAL A 131 -13.39 36.24 19.52
#